data_AF-A0A959BXT2-F1
#
_entry.id   AF-A0A959BXT2-F1
#
_cell.length_a   1.000
_cell.length_b   1.000
_cell.length_c   1.000
_cell.angle_alpha   90.00
_cell.angle_beta   90.00
_cell.angle_gamma   90.00
#
_symmetry.space_group_name_H-M   'P 1'
#
loop_
_entity.id
_entity.type
_entity.pdbx_description
1 polymer ?
#
loop_
_entity_poly.entity_id
_entity_poly.type
_entity_poly.pdbx_seq_one_letter_code
_entity_poly.pdbx_strand_id
1 'polypeptide(L)'
;MKNSIIIHFLVLALGLGLFSCGGQSAGNQNSGALAGDAASQVYVAPGEYDEFYAFLSGGFSGQVSVYGLPSGRLLKIIPVFSVDAEKSYGFNEETKPMLNTSFGFVPWDDAHHPELSQTNGETDGRWLFINGNNTPRIARLDLTTFETAEIIEIPNSGGNHSSPFTTENTE
;
A
#
# COMPACT_ATOMS: atom_id res chain seq x y z
N MET A 1 -28.47 69.44 -20.16
CA MET A 1 -27.39 69.27 -19.16
C MET A 1 -27.77 68.31 -18.02
N LYS A 2 -28.95 68.45 -17.39
CA LYS A 2 -29.37 67.57 -16.27
C LYS A 2 -29.47 66.06 -16.61
N ASN A 3 -29.96 65.69 -17.79
CA ASN A 3 -30.12 64.27 -18.16
C ASN A 3 -28.78 63.56 -18.43
N SER A 4 -27.76 64.29 -18.89
CA SER A 4 -26.44 63.71 -19.12
C SER A 4 -25.74 63.39 -17.80
N ILE A 5 -25.89 64.23 -16.78
CA ILE A 5 -25.32 64.00 -15.43
C ILE A 5 -25.96 62.75 -14.77
N ILE A 6 -27.27 62.57 -14.94
CA ILE A 6 -27.99 61.39 -14.41
C ILE A 6 -27.51 60.10 -15.07
N ILE A 7 -27.28 60.12 -16.39
CA ILE A 7 -26.76 58.95 -17.13
C ILE A 7 -25.33 58.62 -16.70
N HIS A 8 -24.47 59.62 -16.49
CA HIS A 8 -23.11 59.38 -16.00
C HIS A 8 -23.10 58.82 -14.57
N PHE A 9 -24.01 59.30 -13.70
CA PHE A 9 -24.17 58.74 -12.35
C PHE A 9 -24.68 57.30 -12.36
N LEU A 10 -25.60 56.96 -13.26
CA LEU A 10 -26.12 55.59 -13.41
C LEU A 10 -25.06 54.63 -13.95
N VAL A 11 -24.23 55.07 -14.91
CA VAL A 11 -23.12 54.27 -15.44
C VAL A 11 -22.02 54.07 -14.40
N LEU A 12 -21.72 55.09 -13.58
CA LEU A 12 -20.74 54.97 -12.50
C LEU A 12 -21.24 54.05 -11.38
N ALA A 13 -22.53 54.11 -11.03
CA ALA A 13 -23.15 53.24 -10.04
C ALA A 13 -23.24 51.78 -10.53
N LEU A 14 -23.51 51.54 -11.82
CA LEU A 14 -23.46 50.21 -12.42
C LEU A 14 -22.03 49.66 -12.49
N GLY A 15 -21.04 50.52 -12.79
CA GLY A 15 -19.63 50.16 -12.80
C GLY A 15 -19.12 49.77 -11.42
N LEU A 16 -19.52 50.50 -10.36
CA LEU A 16 -19.16 50.18 -8.98
C LEU A 16 -19.90 48.93 -8.44
N GLY A 17 -21.11 48.64 -8.91
CA GLY A 17 -21.85 47.43 -8.56
C GLY A 17 -21.23 46.14 -9.12
N LEU A 18 -20.58 46.20 -10.27
CA LEU A 18 -19.89 45.06 -10.89
C LEU A 18 -18.52 44.74 -10.23
N PHE A 19 -17.95 45.67 -9.46
CA PHE A 19 -16.74 45.41 -8.65
C PHE A 19 -17.05 44.93 -7.22
N SER A 20 -18.32 44.94 -6.79
CA SER A 20 -18.72 44.55 -5.43
C SER A 20 -19.40 43.18 -5.34
N CYS A 21 -19.73 42.54 -6.46
CA CYS A 21 -20.17 41.14 -6.53
C CYS A 21 -19.01 40.25 -7.01
N GLY A 22 -17.94 40.24 -6.23
CA GLY A 22 -16.76 39.43 -6.45
C GLY A 22 -16.02 39.33 -5.13
N GLY A 23 -16.72 38.84 -4.10
CA GLY A 23 -16.13 38.50 -2.81
C GLY A 23 -15.14 37.34 -2.98
N GLN A 24 -13.99 37.61 -3.58
CA GLN A 24 -12.78 36.92 -3.20
C GLN A 24 -12.44 37.45 -1.81
N SER A 25 -13.00 36.77 -0.81
CA SER A 25 -12.28 36.56 0.42
C SER A 25 -10.91 36.04 0.01
N ALA A 26 -9.93 36.94 -0.06
CA ALA A 26 -8.52 36.61 0.12
C ALA A 26 -8.35 36.16 1.58
N GLY A 27 -9.07 35.10 1.95
CA GLY A 27 -8.61 34.21 2.98
C GLY A 27 -7.26 33.75 2.49
N ASN A 28 -6.25 34.08 3.28
CA ASN A 28 -4.91 33.57 3.17
C ASN A 28 -5.01 32.04 3.02
N GLN A 29 -5.10 31.55 1.78
CA GLN A 29 -5.06 30.14 1.44
C GLN A 29 -3.61 29.78 1.66
N ASN A 30 -3.35 29.45 2.94
CA ASN A 30 -2.15 28.82 3.39
C ASN A 30 -1.99 27.59 2.48
N SER A 31 -1.21 27.77 1.41
CA SER A 31 -0.99 26.78 0.37
C SER A 31 -0.02 25.75 0.93
N GLY A 32 -0.42 25.11 2.03
CA GLY A 32 0.35 24.08 2.70
C GLY A 32 0.20 22.80 1.89
N ALA A 33 1.32 22.27 1.39
CA ALA A 33 1.55 20.94 0.81
C ALA A 33 0.57 20.39 -0.27
N LEU A 34 -0.61 20.98 -0.47
CA LEU A 34 -1.74 20.50 -1.27
C LEU A 34 -2.05 21.42 -2.46
N ALA A 35 -1.12 22.30 -2.83
CA ALA A 35 -1.31 23.23 -3.95
C ALA A 35 -1.07 22.59 -5.34
N GLY A 36 -0.64 21.32 -5.40
CA GLY A 36 -0.46 20.56 -6.64
C GLY A 36 -1.70 19.73 -7.01
N ASP A 37 -1.87 19.42 -8.30
CA ASP A 37 -2.91 18.47 -8.72
C ASP A 37 -2.59 17.05 -8.20
N ALA A 38 -3.62 16.21 -8.02
CA ALA A 38 -3.45 14.88 -7.44
C ALA A 38 -2.49 13.97 -8.23
N ALA A 39 -2.36 14.16 -9.55
CA ALA A 39 -1.43 13.38 -10.37
C ALA A 39 0.03 13.77 -10.09
N SER A 40 0.30 15.07 -9.86
CA SER A 40 1.62 15.55 -9.48
C SER A 40 2.13 14.97 -8.14
N GLN A 41 1.23 14.60 -7.23
CA GLN A 41 1.56 14.04 -5.91
C GLN A 41 1.97 12.57 -5.96
N VAL A 42 1.54 11.83 -6.98
CA VAL A 42 1.85 10.39 -7.14
C VAL A 42 2.90 10.13 -8.24
N TYR A 43 3.35 11.19 -8.91
CA TYR A 43 4.33 11.07 -9.97
C TYR A 43 5.74 10.93 -9.41
N VAL A 44 6.40 9.82 -9.75
CA VAL A 44 7.82 9.57 -9.45
C VAL A 44 8.58 9.45 -10.77
N ALA A 45 9.51 10.39 -11.01
CA ALA A 45 10.25 10.50 -12.27
C ALA A 45 11.24 9.33 -12.46
N PRO A 46 11.64 9.01 -13.70
CA PRO A 46 12.71 8.05 -13.95
C PRO A 46 14.01 8.47 -13.26
N GLY A 47 14.62 7.56 -12.50
CA GLY A 47 15.82 7.82 -11.70
C GLY A 47 15.54 8.21 -10.25
N GLU A 48 14.29 8.50 -9.90
CA GLU A 48 13.86 8.79 -8.53
C GLU A 48 13.27 7.54 -7.85
N TYR A 49 13.34 7.54 -6.52
CA TYR A 49 12.83 6.45 -5.68
C TYR A 49 11.45 6.77 -5.12
N ASP A 50 10.67 5.72 -4.90
CA ASP A 50 9.50 5.77 -4.03
C ASP A 50 9.92 5.97 -2.57
N GLU A 51 9.03 6.57 -1.77
CA GLU A 51 9.29 6.88 -0.36
C GLU A 51 9.01 5.68 0.56
N PHE A 52 7.98 4.88 0.23
CA PHE A 52 7.57 3.74 1.04
C PHE A 52 7.49 2.45 0.24
N TYR A 53 7.75 1.35 0.92
CA TYR A 53 7.34 0.02 0.48
C TYR A 53 5.95 -0.30 1.02
N ALA A 54 5.10 -0.86 0.15
CA ALA A 54 3.83 -1.45 0.54
C ALA A 54 3.87 -2.96 0.29
N PHE A 55 3.79 -3.74 1.36
CA PHE A 55 3.66 -5.19 1.31
C PHE A 55 2.18 -5.55 1.28
N LEU A 56 1.71 -6.03 0.15
CA LEU A 56 0.30 -6.33 -0.08
C LEU A 56 0.10 -7.84 -0.22
N SER A 57 -0.96 -8.32 0.41
CA SER A 57 -1.46 -9.68 0.19
C SER A 57 -1.81 -9.87 -1.29
N GLY A 58 -1.42 -11.01 -1.84
CA GLY A 58 -1.84 -11.47 -3.16
C GLY A 58 -3.16 -12.25 -3.15
N GLY A 59 -3.84 -12.37 -2.01
CA GLY A 59 -5.05 -13.20 -1.84
C GLY A 59 -4.84 -14.62 -2.33
N PHE A 60 -5.77 -15.11 -3.15
CA PHE A 60 -5.75 -16.43 -3.78
C PHE A 60 -4.58 -16.69 -4.74
N SER A 61 -3.72 -15.71 -5.03
CA SER A 61 -2.43 -16.02 -5.68
C SER A 61 -1.48 -16.74 -4.74
N GLY A 62 -1.68 -16.63 -3.42
CA GLY A 62 -0.84 -17.22 -2.38
C GLY A 62 0.51 -16.52 -2.19
N GLN A 63 0.75 -15.39 -2.86
CA GLN A 63 2.02 -14.66 -2.84
C GLN A 63 1.90 -13.32 -2.09
N VAL A 64 3.04 -12.65 -1.87
CA VAL A 64 3.11 -11.26 -1.40
C VAL A 64 3.62 -10.36 -2.51
N SER A 65 2.96 -9.21 -2.73
CA SER A 65 3.39 -8.21 -3.71
C SER A 65 4.00 -7.01 -3.00
N VAL A 66 5.13 -6.51 -3.51
CA VAL A 66 5.84 -5.36 -3.00
C VAL A 66 5.68 -4.21 -3.98
N TYR A 67 5.03 -3.14 -3.52
CA TYR A 67 4.81 -1.93 -4.29
C TYR A 67 5.65 -0.76 -3.75
N GLY A 68 6.01 0.16 -4.62
CA GLY A 68 6.53 1.47 -4.23
C GLY A 68 5.40 2.49 -4.13
N LEU A 69 5.40 3.30 -3.07
CA LEU A 69 4.49 4.45 -2.91
C LEU A 69 5.28 5.77 -2.91
N PRO A 70 4.77 6.82 -3.57
CA PRO A 70 3.39 6.96 -4.03
C PRO A 70 3.13 6.49 -5.46
N SER A 71 4.13 5.99 -6.20
CA SER A 71 3.97 5.67 -7.63
C SER A 71 3.00 4.52 -7.93
N GLY A 72 2.78 3.62 -6.96
CA GLY A 72 1.95 2.43 -7.13
C GLY A 72 2.56 1.39 -8.06
N ARG A 73 3.86 1.46 -8.35
CA ARG A 73 4.57 0.51 -9.22
C ARG A 73 4.86 -0.79 -8.46
N LEU A 74 4.60 -1.93 -9.10
CA LEU A 74 5.00 -3.24 -8.59
C LEU A 74 6.52 -3.40 -8.72
N LEU A 75 7.20 -3.63 -7.60
CA LEU A 75 8.64 -3.80 -7.52
C LEU A 75 9.05 -5.27 -7.50
N LYS A 76 8.32 -6.11 -6.76
CA LYS A 76 8.61 -7.54 -6.61
C LYS A 76 7.36 -8.35 -6.23
N ILE A 77 7.32 -9.60 -6.65
CA ILE A 77 6.41 -10.62 -6.09
C ILE A 77 7.27 -11.62 -5.34
N ILE A 78 6.98 -11.84 -4.06
CA ILE A 78 7.65 -12.82 -3.20
C ILE A 78 6.78 -14.07 -3.15
N PRO A 79 7.29 -15.23 -3.61
CA PRO A 79 6.56 -16.48 -3.47
C PRO A 79 6.44 -16.93 -2.01
N VAL A 80 5.25 -17.40 -1.62
CA VAL A 80 4.95 -17.84 -0.26
C VAL A 80 4.24 -19.20 -0.27
N PHE A 81 2.95 -19.23 -0.59
CA PHE A 81 2.12 -20.44 -0.46
C PHE A 81 1.77 -21.11 -1.79
N SER A 82 2.18 -20.53 -2.90
CA SER A 82 1.96 -21.07 -4.24
C SER A 82 3.28 -21.30 -4.97
N VAL A 83 3.29 -22.29 -5.87
CA VAL A 83 4.42 -22.52 -6.76
C VAL A 83 4.67 -21.29 -7.66
N ASP A 84 5.94 -20.99 -7.91
CA ASP A 84 6.37 -19.94 -8.84
C ASP A 84 7.47 -20.51 -9.74
N ALA A 85 7.11 -20.82 -10.99
CA ALA A 85 8.02 -21.44 -11.94
C ALA A 85 9.12 -20.50 -12.44
N GLU A 86 8.87 -19.19 -12.48
CA GLU A 86 9.88 -18.19 -12.87
C GLU A 86 11.05 -18.22 -11.88
N LYS A 87 10.73 -18.34 -10.58
CA LYS A 87 11.71 -18.33 -9.49
C LYS A 87 12.09 -19.73 -9.00
N SER A 88 11.59 -20.78 -9.66
CA SER A 88 11.73 -22.18 -9.24
C SER A 88 11.20 -22.50 -7.83
N TYR A 89 10.35 -21.63 -7.26
CA TYR A 89 9.75 -21.83 -5.94
C TYR A 89 8.70 -22.94 -5.98
N GLY A 90 8.84 -23.91 -5.09
CA GLY A 90 8.14 -25.20 -5.12
C GLY A 90 8.75 -26.25 -6.06
N PHE A 91 9.87 -25.93 -6.75
CA PHE A 91 10.54 -26.83 -7.70
C PHE A 91 11.99 -27.17 -7.32
N ASN A 92 12.68 -26.30 -6.58
CA ASN A 92 14.00 -26.62 -6.01
C ASN A 92 13.89 -27.26 -4.62
N GLU A 93 14.98 -27.90 -4.18
CA GLU A 93 15.01 -28.68 -2.93
C GLU A 93 14.82 -27.80 -1.69
N GLU A 94 15.21 -26.53 -1.76
CA GLU A 94 15.09 -25.59 -0.65
C GLU A 94 13.64 -25.18 -0.37
N THR A 95 12.78 -25.11 -1.40
CA THR A 95 11.42 -24.57 -1.27
C THR A 95 10.32 -25.62 -1.43
N LYS A 96 10.62 -26.78 -2.05
CA LYS A 96 9.69 -27.93 -2.08
C LYS A 96 9.11 -28.27 -0.70
N PRO A 97 9.90 -28.35 0.39
CA PRO A 97 9.36 -28.64 1.71
C PRO A 97 8.39 -27.59 2.23
N MET A 98 8.54 -26.31 1.84
CA MET A 98 7.68 -25.21 2.30
C MET A 98 6.22 -25.36 1.85
N LEU A 99 5.99 -26.07 0.73
CA LEU A 99 4.66 -26.34 0.19
C LEU A 99 4.09 -27.71 0.59
N ASN A 100 4.79 -28.45 1.45
CA ASN A 100 4.26 -29.68 2.04
C ASN A 100 3.60 -29.38 3.39
N THR A 101 2.46 -30.02 3.61
CA THR A 101 1.71 -29.99 4.86
C THR A 101 1.55 -31.41 5.40
N SER A 102 0.93 -31.54 6.57
CA SER A 102 0.50 -32.82 7.12
C SER A 102 -0.43 -33.62 6.19
N PHE A 103 -1.04 -32.95 5.20
CA PHE A 103 -1.92 -33.55 4.19
C PHE A 103 -1.22 -33.80 2.83
N GLY A 104 0.08 -33.53 2.73
CA GLY A 104 0.88 -33.67 1.53
C GLY A 104 1.14 -32.34 0.82
N PHE A 105 1.47 -32.41 -0.47
CA PHE A 105 1.84 -31.24 -1.25
C PHE A 105 0.63 -30.36 -1.58
N VAL A 106 0.72 -29.07 -1.25
CA VAL A 106 -0.32 -28.06 -1.50
C VAL A 106 0.30 -26.87 -2.26
N PRO A 107 0.12 -26.80 -3.60
CA PRO A 107 0.80 -25.80 -4.45
C PRO A 107 0.10 -24.44 -4.52
N TRP A 108 -0.82 -24.14 -3.60
CA TRP A 108 -1.60 -22.90 -3.58
C TRP A 108 -2.13 -22.55 -2.18
N ASP A 109 -2.51 -21.29 -1.95
CA ASP A 109 -3.32 -20.87 -0.79
C ASP A 109 -3.90 -19.45 -1.02
N ASP A 110 -4.63 -18.96 -0.02
CA ASP A 110 -5.10 -17.58 0.13
C ASP A 110 -4.21 -16.83 1.14
N ALA A 111 -3.23 -16.08 0.64
CA ALA A 111 -2.35 -15.24 1.45
C ALA A 111 -3.14 -14.02 1.93
N HIS A 112 -3.37 -13.84 3.23
CA HIS A 112 -4.44 -12.93 3.68
C HIS A 112 -3.95 -11.61 4.29
N HIS A 113 -3.31 -11.63 5.46
CA HIS A 113 -2.90 -10.45 6.21
C HIS A 113 -1.38 -10.43 6.41
N PRO A 114 -0.65 -9.53 5.70
CA PRO A 114 0.75 -9.27 5.98
C PRO A 114 0.91 -8.38 7.21
N GLU A 115 1.83 -8.72 8.11
CA GLU A 115 2.13 -7.99 9.35
C GLU A 115 3.65 -7.88 9.54
N LEU A 116 4.16 -6.67 9.78
CA LEU A 116 5.60 -6.43 9.96
C LEU A 116 6.04 -6.78 11.39
N SER A 117 7.29 -7.23 11.54
CA SER A 117 7.95 -7.32 12.85
C SER A 117 8.15 -5.94 13.46
N GLN A 118 8.19 -5.92 14.78
CA GLN A 118 8.34 -4.71 15.58
C GLN A 118 9.42 -4.89 16.64
N THR A 119 10.10 -3.81 16.98
CA THR A 119 10.97 -3.66 18.14
C THR A 119 10.50 -2.44 18.94
N ASN A 120 10.16 -2.61 20.22
CA ASN A 120 9.56 -1.59 21.08
C ASN A 120 8.29 -0.92 20.48
N GLY A 121 7.48 -1.68 19.76
CA GLY A 121 6.23 -1.19 19.16
C GLY A 121 6.41 -0.36 17.88
N GLU A 122 7.63 -0.31 17.33
CA GLU A 122 7.91 0.31 16.04
C GLU A 122 8.33 -0.76 15.02
N THR A 123 7.83 -0.67 13.79
CA THR A 123 8.21 -1.59 12.70
C THR A 123 9.72 -1.55 12.48
N ASP A 124 10.38 -2.70 12.55
CA ASP A 124 11.84 -2.78 12.47
C ASP A 124 12.37 -3.23 11.09
N GLY A 125 11.46 -3.66 10.20
CA GLY A 125 11.79 -4.04 8.84
C GLY A 125 12.62 -5.33 8.72
N ARG A 126 12.66 -6.18 9.75
CA ARG A 126 13.39 -7.46 9.71
C ARG A 126 12.57 -8.56 9.05
N TRP A 127 11.32 -8.70 9.44
CA TRP A 127 10.43 -9.77 9.03
C TRP A 127 9.09 -9.26 8.53
N LEU A 128 8.48 -10.01 7.62
CA LEU A 128 7.06 -9.93 7.33
C LEU A 128 6.42 -11.28 7.62
N PHE A 129 5.39 -11.29 8.45
CA PHE A 129 4.59 -12.47 8.71
C PHE A 129 3.32 -12.41 7.87
N ILE A 130 2.87 -13.56 7.34
CA ILE A 130 1.61 -13.64 6.59
C ILE A 130 0.97 -15.01 6.78
N ASN A 131 -0.35 -15.06 6.81
CA ASN A 131 -1.12 -16.29 6.94
C ASN A 131 -1.62 -16.83 5.59
N GLY A 132 -1.73 -18.16 5.52
CA GLY A 132 -2.54 -18.88 4.54
C GLY A 132 -3.90 -19.22 5.16
N ASN A 133 -4.98 -18.72 4.55
CA ASN A 133 -6.33 -18.85 5.09
C ASN A 133 -7.00 -20.20 4.75
N ASN A 134 -6.79 -20.73 3.54
CA ASN A 134 -7.40 -21.99 3.11
C ASN A 134 -6.74 -23.19 3.80
N THR A 135 -5.40 -23.25 3.82
CA THR A 135 -4.65 -24.25 4.57
C THR A 135 -3.93 -23.55 5.73
N PRO A 136 -4.46 -23.62 6.97
CA PRO A 136 -3.97 -22.84 8.12
C PRO A 136 -2.46 -22.93 8.31
N ARG A 137 -1.77 -21.89 7.84
CA ARG A 137 -0.32 -21.77 7.88
C ARG A 137 0.07 -20.34 8.20
N ILE A 138 1.28 -20.15 8.70
CA ILE A 138 1.93 -18.84 8.84
C ILE A 138 3.31 -18.95 8.19
N ALA A 139 3.61 -17.98 7.34
CA ALA A 139 4.93 -17.79 6.76
C ALA A 139 5.64 -16.61 7.43
N ARG A 140 6.96 -16.70 7.58
CA ARG A 140 7.83 -15.57 7.88
C ARG A 140 8.75 -15.33 6.69
N LEU A 141 8.77 -14.10 6.20
CA LEU A 141 9.60 -13.63 5.09
C LEU A 141 10.74 -12.79 5.66
N ASP A 142 11.95 -12.98 5.14
CA ASP A 142 13.12 -12.16 5.42
C ASP A 142 13.13 -10.94 4.51
N LEU A 143 13.07 -9.75 5.09
CA LEU A 143 13.02 -8.49 4.33
C LEU A 143 14.40 -8.00 3.87
N THR A 144 15.49 -8.64 4.31
CA THR A 144 16.82 -8.42 3.75
C THR A 144 16.96 -9.06 2.37
N THR A 145 16.39 -10.26 2.19
CA THR A 145 16.48 -11.04 0.94
C THR A 145 15.22 -10.97 0.08
N PHE A 146 14.09 -10.54 0.67
CA PHE A 146 12.76 -10.59 0.07
C PHE A 146 12.38 -12.02 -0.35
N GLU A 147 12.57 -12.98 0.57
CA GLU A 147 12.28 -14.40 0.39
C GLU A 147 11.53 -14.98 1.59
N THR A 148 10.73 -16.01 1.35
CA THR A 148 10.10 -16.79 2.42
C THR A 148 11.15 -17.61 3.14
N ALA A 149 11.33 -17.38 4.43
CA ALA A 149 12.34 -18.06 5.24
C ALA A 149 11.79 -19.35 5.86
N GLU A 150 10.52 -19.34 6.29
CA GLU A 150 9.88 -20.48 6.93
C GLU A 150 8.37 -20.43 6.73
N ILE A 151 7.75 -21.62 6.73
CA ILE A 151 6.29 -21.81 6.78
C ILE A 151 5.99 -22.85 7.83
N ILE A 152 5.07 -22.54 8.75
CA ILE A 152 4.55 -23.47 9.74
C ILE A 152 3.07 -23.75 9.49
N GLU A 153 2.67 -25.01 9.64
CA GLU A 153 1.26 -25.40 9.66
C GLU A 153 0.71 -25.24 11.08
N ILE A 154 -0.48 -24.66 11.19
CA ILE A 154 -1.16 -24.46 12.47
C ILE A 154 -2.07 -25.66 12.73
N PRO A 155 -1.74 -26.55 13.70
CA PRO A 155 -2.52 -27.75 13.96
C PRO A 155 -3.87 -27.40 14.58
N ASN A 156 -4.85 -28.30 14.41
CA ASN A 156 -6.17 -28.20 15.01
C ASN A 156 -6.94 -26.89 14.66
N SER A 157 -6.64 -26.32 13.49
CA SER A 157 -7.27 -25.10 12.97
C SER A 157 -7.89 -25.35 11.59
N GLY A 158 -8.85 -24.50 11.22
CA GLY A 158 -9.50 -24.48 9.91
C GLY A 158 -9.99 -23.07 9.61
N GLY A 159 -9.60 -22.49 8.48
CA GLY A 159 -9.91 -21.10 8.15
C GLY A 159 -9.11 -20.13 9.02
N ASN A 160 -7.84 -19.92 8.69
CA ASN A 160 -6.97 -19.01 9.43
C ASN A 160 -7.07 -17.59 8.84
N HIS A 161 -8.12 -16.84 9.15
CA HIS A 161 -8.36 -15.53 8.52
C HIS A 161 -7.60 -14.39 9.22
N SER A 162 -8.00 -14.01 10.44
CA SER A 162 -7.47 -12.84 11.13
C SER A 162 -6.20 -13.18 11.91
N SER A 163 -5.10 -13.43 11.20
CA SER A 163 -3.77 -13.64 11.78
C SER A 163 -2.71 -13.33 10.72
N PRO A 164 -1.42 -13.19 11.06
CA PRO A 164 -0.86 -13.11 12.41
C PRO A 164 -1.08 -11.73 13.06
N PHE A 165 -0.94 -11.68 14.38
CA PHE A 165 -0.83 -10.43 15.15
C PHE A 165 0.50 -10.45 15.88
N THR A 166 1.39 -9.51 15.56
CA THR A 166 2.70 -9.42 16.18
C THR A 166 2.62 -8.71 17.54
N THR A 167 3.51 -9.10 18.45
CA THR A 167 3.76 -8.33 19.68
C THR A 167 4.76 -7.21 19.41
N GLU A 168 4.84 -6.25 20.33
CA GLU A 168 5.72 -5.07 20.23
C GLU A 168 7.22 -5.40 20.09
N ASN A 169 7.63 -6.63 20.42
CA ASN A 169 8.98 -7.17 20.23
C ASN A 169 8.87 -8.54 19.56
N THR A 170 8.95 -8.57 18.24
CA THR A 170 8.82 -9.77 17.37
C THR A 170 10.04 -9.99 16.49
N GLU A 171 11.15 -9.37 16.85
CA GLU A 171 12.40 -9.35 16.12
C GLU A 171 13.26 -10.61 16.26
#